data_AF-A0A6A5V2K1-F1
#
_entry.id   AF-A0A6A5V2K1-F1
#
_cell.length_a   1.000
_cell.length_b   1.000
_cell.length_c   1.000
_cell.angle_alpha   90.00
_cell.angle_beta   90.00
_cell.angle_gamma   90.00
#
_symmetry.space_group_name_H-M   'P 1'
#
loop_
_entity.id
_entity.type
_entity.pdbx_description
1 polymer ?
#
loop_
_entity_poly.entity_id
_entity_poly.type
_entity_poly.pdbx_seq_one_letter_code
_entity_poly.pdbx_strand_id
1 'polypeptide(L)'
;MQHLWETLNTLFFGGPIPHTTFRWKKLPRSELGNTTSCLLGLTITMNPSRTSCDFADYVLLDFLSTLVHESIHAFLQSYACWSCRSWDRDYMEGGHGRSFQMLARKIEEAFPQLLGLPVRSGRLDSFLGDFGVREGKEKGRLKGCVPSVHDLEMWGFEDIDPGVRNEDVRVLIHRARAMGDV
;
A
#
# COMPACT_ATOMS: atom_id res chain seq x y z
N MET A 1 10.55 -5.16 17.78
CA MET A 1 10.18 -4.80 16.40
C MET A 1 10.37 -5.96 15.44
N GLN A 2 11.50 -6.66 15.44
CA GLN A 2 11.62 -7.95 14.73
C GLN A 2 10.55 -8.98 15.18
N HIS A 3 10.38 -9.19 16.48
CA HIS A 3 9.36 -10.12 16.98
C HIS A 3 7.92 -9.68 16.64
N LEU A 4 7.66 -8.36 16.67
CA LEU A 4 6.38 -7.80 16.25
C LEU A 4 6.13 -8.08 14.76
N TRP A 5 7.14 -7.87 13.92
CA TRP A 5 7.10 -8.23 12.51
C TRP A 5 6.77 -9.71 12.32
N GLU A 6 7.48 -10.62 12.96
CA GLU A 6 7.25 -12.07 12.88
C GLU A 6 5.82 -12.45 13.33
N THR A 7 5.30 -11.78 14.36
CA THR A 7 3.94 -11.98 14.87
C THR A 7 2.90 -11.52 13.84
N LEU A 8 3.05 -10.31 13.29
CA LEU A 8 2.18 -9.80 12.24
C LEU A 8 2.22 -10.71 11.00
N ASN A 9 3.41 -11.22 10.67
CA ASN A 9 3.58 -12.13 9.55
C ASN A 9 2.75 -13.40 9.69
N THR A 10 2.84 -14.01 10.87
CA THR A 10 2.06 -15.20 11.22
C THR A 10 0.56 -14.93 11.19
N LEU A 11 0.13 -13.81 11.76
CA LEU A 11 -1.29 -13.47 11.89
C LEU A 11 -1.95 -13.14 10.55
N PHE A 12 -1.31 -12.34 9.71
CA PHE A 12 -1.94 -11.77 8.51
C PHE A 12 -1.52 -12.45 7.21
N PHE A 13 -0.38 -13.13 7.18
CA PHE A 13 0.19 -13.74 5.97
C PHE A 13 0.39 -15.25 6.07
N GLY A 14 -0.10 -15.87 7.17
CA GLY A 14 -0.13 -17.33 7.33
C GLY A 14 1.23 -17.97 7.64
N GLY A 15 2.24 -17.18 8.00
CA GLY A 15 3.56 -17.68 8.38
C GLY A 15 4.70 -16.75 7.94
N PRO A 16 5.96 -17.20 8.08
CA PRO A 16 7.11 -16.40 7.69
C PRO A 16 7.19 -16.24 6.16
N ILE A 17 7.12 -15.00 5.67
CA ILE A 17 7.50 -14.66 4.29
C ILE A 17 8.97 -15.03 4.08
N PRO A 18 9.30 -15.84 3.06
CA PRO A 18 10.64 -16.33 2.79
C PRO A 18 11.67 -15.21 2.68
N HIS A 19 12.86 -15.46 3.22
CA HIS A 19 14.04 -14.60 3.05
C HIS A 19 13.80 -13.11 3.36
N THR A 20 12.86 -12.79 4.26
CA THR A 20 12.53 -11.41 4.61
C THR A 20 13.17 -11.03 5.94
N THR A 21 13.90 -9.91 5.96
CA THR A 21 14.50 -9.36 7.17
C THR A 21 13.95 -7.97 7.50
N PHE A 22 13.97 -7.61 8.78
CA PHE A 22 13.54 -6.30 9.27
C PHE A 22 14.73 -5.47 9.73
N ARG A 23 14.78 -4.18 9.38
CA ARG A 23 15.85 -3.26 9.81
C ARG A 23 15.33 -1.86 10.13
N TRP A 24 15.97 -1.21 11.09
CA TRP A 24 15.85 0.23 11.32
C TRP A 24 16.92 0.97 10.51
N LYS A 25 16.53 2.01 9.78
CA LYS A 25 17.47 2.86 9.03
C LYS A 25 16.93 4.27 8.92
N LYS A 26 17.79 5.27 9.03
CA LYS A 26 17.42 6.64 8.64
C LYS A 26 17.26 6.68 7.12
N LEU A 27 16.03 6.84 6.67
CA LEU A 27 15.66 7.00 5.25
C LEU A 27 15.58 8.49 4.89
N PRO A 28 15.53 8.85 3.59
CA PRO A 28 15.23 10.21 3.15
C PRO A 28 13.98 10.78 3.84
N ARG A 29 13.88 12.11 3.92
CA ARG A 29 12.77 12.77 4.63
C ARG A 29 11.39 12.39 4.08
N SER A 30 11.30 12.00 2.81
CA SER A 30 10.05 11.58 2.17
C SER A 30 9.60 10.16 2.52
N GLU A 31 10.43 9.35 3.19
CA GLU A 31 10.17 7.92 3.38
C GLU A 31 9.95 7.56 4.86
N LEU A 32 8.80 6.92 5.13
CA LEU A 32 8.45 6.34 6.44
C LEU A 32 8.99 4.91 6.57
N GLY A 33 8.94 4.15 5.48
CA GLY A 33 9.44 2.80 5.34
C GLY A 33 9.75 2.51 3.88
N ASN A 34 10.37 1.36 3.64
CA ASN A 34 10.63 0.85 2.29
C ASN A 34 10.91 -0.67 2.34
N THR A 35 10.45 -1.38 1.31
CA THR A 35 10.75 -2.79 1.07
C THR A 35 11.65 -2.93 -0.15
N THR A 36 12.89 -3.37 0.07
CA THR A 36 13.85 -3.56 -1.01
C THR A 36 14.13 -5.04 -1.24
N SER A 37 14.15 -5.44 -2.52
CA SER A 37 14.59 -6.76 -2.96
C SER A 37 16.07 -6.75 -3.34
N CYS A 38 16.83 -7.74 -2.89
CA CYS A 38 18.19 -7.98 -3.30
C CYS A 38 18.43 -9.48 -3.50
N LEU A 39 19.61 -9.85 -4.03
CA LEU A 39 19.97 -11.26 -4.26
C LEU A 39 19.86 -12.15 -3.00
N LEU A 40 19.97 -11.56 -1.81
CA LEU A 40 19.93 -12.27 -0.53
C LEU A 40 18.51 -12.36 0.07
N GLY A 41 17.51 -11.78 -0.57
CA GLY A 41 16.13 -11.73 -0.10
C GLY A 41 15.58 -10.32 0.05
N LEU A 42 14.48 -10.22 0.78
CA LEU A 42 13.74 -8.98 0.99
C LEU A 42 14.17 -8.31 2.31
N THR A 43 14.18 -6.99 2.32
CA THR A 43 14.43 -6.20 3.53
C THR A 43 13.36 -5.15 3.71
N ILE A 44 12.58 -5.28 4.78
CA ILE A 44 11.68 -4.24 5.28
C ILE A 44 12.52 -3.28 6.12
N THR A 45 12.54 -2.02 5.71
CA THR A 45 13.26 -0.96 6.39
C THR A 45 12.28 0.08 6.92
N MET A 46 12.40 0.43 8.19
CA MET A 46 11.57 1.46 8.82
C MET A 46 12.41 2.67 9.24
N ASN A 47 11.86 3.87 9.07
CA ASN A 47 12.49 5.12 9.48
C ASN A 47 12.12 5.46 10.93
N PRO A 48 13.04 5.32 11.91
CA PRO A 48 12.70 5.53 13.33
C PRO A 48 12.47 7.00 13.68
N SER A 49 12.73 7.93 12.76
CA SER A 49 12.67 9.38 13.00
C SER A 49 11.55 10.07 12.23
N ARG A 50 10.62 9.32 11.64
CA ARG A 50 9.52 9.86 10.84
C ARG A 50 8.22 9.13 11.16
N THR A 51 7.12 9.87 11.12
CA THR A 51 5.75 9.42 11.31
C THR A 51 4.87 10.14 10.28
N SER A 52 3.75 9.54 9.88
CA SER A 52 2.81 10.20 8.96
C SER A 52 1.89 11.20 9.67
N CYS A 53 1.74 11.06 10.99
CA CYS A 53 0.75 11.76 11.81
C CYS A 53 -0.70 11.46 11.38
N ASP A 54 -0.94 10.31 10.72
CA ASP A 54 -2.27 9.91 10.26
C ASP A 54 -3.20 9.58 11.44
N PHE A 55 -2.60 9.13 12.53
CA PHE A 55 -3.26 8.92 13.82
C PHE A 55 -2.86 10.04 14.80
N ALA A 56 -2.89 11.29 14.36
CA ALA A 56 -2.44 12.44 15.15
C ALA A 56 -1.00 12.22 15.67
N ASP A 57 -0.80 12.14 16.98
CA ASP A 57 0.51 11.93 17.60
C ASP A 57 0.70 10.49 18.12
N TYR A 58 -0.16 9.54 17.74
CA TYR A 58 -0.01 8.12 18.11
C TYR A 58 1.08 7.43 17.27
N VAL A 59 2.33 7.74 17.58
CA VAL A 59 3.55 7.24 16.92
C VAL A 59 3.55 5.72 16.70
N LEU A 60 3.05 4.94 17.67
CA LEU A 60 2.99 3.48 17.55
C LEU A 60 2.04 3.02 16.43
N LEU A 61 0.89 3.69 16.26
CA LEU A 61 -0.07 3.35 15.21
C LEU A 61 0.46 3.69 13.82
N ASP A 62 1.18 4.80 13.69
CA ASP A 62 1.88 5.16 12.45
C ASP A 62 2.96 4.12 12.10
N PHE A 63 3.73 3.66 13.08
CA PHE A 63 4.72 2.59 12.87
C PHE A 63 4.08 1.26 12.51
N LEU A 64 2.98 0.86 13.17
CA LEU A 64 2.25 -0.34 12.82
C LEU A 64 1.69 -0.27 11.40
N SER A 65 1.12 0.87 11.04
CA SER A 65 0.55 1.14 9.72
C SER A 65 1.60 1.10 8.61
N THR A 66 2.74 1.74 8.83
CA THR A 66 3.88 1.70 7.91
C THR A 66 4.46 0.28 7.83
N LEU A 67 4.59 -0.43 8.96
CA LEU A 67 5.09 -1.81 8.95
C LEU A 67 4.16 -2.71 8.14
N VAL A 68 2.84 -2.63 8.34
CA VAL A 68 1.85 -3.39 7.57
C VAL A 68 1.93 -3.06 6.08
N HIS A 69 2.06 -1.78 5.72
CA HIS A 69 2.26 -1.35 4.34
C HIS A 69 3.46 -2.05 3.69
N GLU A 70 4.63 -2.00 4.32
CA GLU A 70 5.84 -2.65 3.80
C GLU A 70 5.75 -4.18 3.82
N SER A 71 5.00 -4.74 4.77
CA SER A 71 4.76 -6.19 4.84
C SER A 71 3.98 -6.70 3.63
N ILE A 72 3.01 -5.92 3.16
CA ILE A 72 2.23 -6.22 1.96
C ILE A 72 3.14 -6.23 0.73
N HIS A 73 4.03 -5.23 0.60
CA HIS A 73 5.04 -5.22 -0.46
C HIS A 73 5.92 -6.47 -0.42
N ALA A 74 6.42 -6.84 0.76
CA ALA A 74 7.26 -8.01 0.91
C ALA A 74 6.54 -9.31 0.55
N PHE A 75 5.26 -9.42 0.93
CA PHE A 75 4.42 -10.58 0.61
C PHE A 75 4.19 -10.67 -0.91
N LEU A 76 3.77 -9.58 -1.54
CA LEU A 76 3.52 -9.57 -2.98
C LEU A 76 4.80 -9.83 -3.78
N GLN A 77 5.93 -9.24 -3.41
CA GLN A 77 7.21 -9.51 -4.06
C GLN A 77 7.64 -10.99 -3.95
N SER A 78 7.28 -11.68 -2.86
CA SER A 78 7.63 -13.09 -2.65
C SER A 78 6.72 -14.08 -3.38
N TYR A 79 5.44 -13.75 -3.50
CA TYR A 79 4.42 -14.71 -3.94
C TYR A 79 3.74 -14.36 -5.26
N ALA A 80 3.82 -13.11 -5.72
CA ALA A 80 3.24 -12.75 -7.01
C ALA A 80 4.13 -13.25 -8.16
N CYS A 81 3.50 -13.75 -9.22
CA CYS A 81 4.21 -14.23 -10.40
C CYS A 81 4.56 -13.07 -11.35
N TRP A 82 5.85 -12.80 -11.52
CA TRP A 82 6.33 -11.66 -12.32
C TRP A 82 6.17 -11.88 -13.83
N SER A 83 5.91 -13.12 -14.25
CA SER A 83 5.70 -13.50 -15.64
C SER A 83 4.23 -13.56 -16.04
N CYS A 84 3.30 -13.36 -15.09
CA CYS A 84 1.88 -13.33 -15.40
C CYS A 84 1.53 -12.09 -16.22
N ARG A 85 0.66 -12.26 -17.22
CA ARG A 85 0.17 -11.15 -18.07
C ARG A 85 -0.51 -10.03 -17.26
N SER A 86 -1.04 -10.35 -16.09
CA SER A 86 -1.70 -9.38 -15.21
C SER A 86 -0.73 -8.61 -14.31
N TRP A 87 0.59 -8.89 -14.35
CA TRP A 87 1.59 -8.28 -13.48
C TRP A 87 1.51 -6.75 -13.46
N ASP A 88 1.46 -6.11 -14.63
CA ASP A 88 1.45 -4.65 -14.75
C ASP A 88 0.22 -4.01 -14.07
N ARG A 89 -0.93 -4.71 -14.07
CA ARG A 89 -2.16 -4.25 -13.42
C ARG A 89 -2.18 -4.59 -11.94
N ASP A 90 -1.71 -5.79 -11.59
CA ASP A 90 -1.84 -6.35 -10.25
C ASP A 90 -0.78 -5.79 -9.30
N TYR A 91 0.44 -5.54 -9.78
CA TYR A 91 1.54 -4.95 -9.01
C TYR A 91 1.67 -3.44 -9.25
N MET A 92 1.59 -2.98 -10.51
CA MET A 92 1.80 -1.59 -10.92
C MET A 92 3.23 -1.05 -10.69
N GLU A 93 3.63 0.01 -11.41
CA GLU A 93 4.84 0.78 -11.12
C GLU A 93 4.70 1.45 -9.75
N GLY A 94 5.46 0.98 -8.75
CA GLY A 94 5.36 1.42 -7.35
C GLY A 94 4.85 0.35 -6.38
N GLY A 95 4.25 -0.73 -6.89
CA GLY A 95 3.77 -1.84 -6.07
C GLY A 95 2.40 -1.63 -5.43
N HIS A 96 1.68 -0.54 -5.73
CA HIS A 96 0.36 -0.24 -5.16
C HIS A 96 -0.82 -0.55 -6.09
N GLY A 97 -0.64 -1.50 -7.02
CA GLY A 97 -1.67 -1.98 -7.94
C GLY A 97 -2.80 -2.79 -7.29
N ARG A 98 -3.60 -3.48 -8.12
CA ARG A 98 -4.83 -4.19 -7.69
C ARG A 98 -4.59 -5.15 -6.51
N SER A 99 -3.51 -5.93 -6.54
CA SER A 99 -3.22 -6.92 -5.49
C SER A 99 -2.90 -6.25 -4.16
N PHE A 100 -2.17 -5.12 -4.18
CA PHE A 100 -1.92 -4.32 -3.00
C PHE A 100 -3.23 -3.80 -2.43
N GLN A 101 -4.07 -3.17 -3.26
CA GLN A 101 -5.34 -2.58 -2.82
C GLN A 101 -6.27 -3.60 -2.16
N MET A 102 -6.41 -4.77 -2.78
CA MET A 102 -7.24 -5.85 -2.24
C MET A 102 -6.69 -6.41 -0.93
N LEU A 103 -5.40 -6.74 -0.88
CA LEU A 103 -4.79 -7.33 0.32
C LEU A 103 -4.79 -6.33 1.49
N ALA A 104 -4.40 -5.09 1.21
CA ALA A 104 -4.41 -4.02 2.17
C ALA A 104 -5.79 -3.78 2.76
N ARG A 105 -6.86 -3.73 1.94
CA ARG A 105 -8.24 -3.59 2.41
C ARG A 105 -8.60 -4.72 3.36
N LYS A 106 -8.28 -5.98 3.01
CA LYS A 106 -8.58 -7.13 3.87
C LYS A 106 -7.82 -7.10 5.19
N ILE A 107 -6.58 -6.64 5.19
CA ILE A 107 -5.82 -6.45 6.42
C ILE A 107 -6.43 -5.31 7.26
N GLU A 108 -6.76 -4.16 6.66
CA GLU A 108 -7.42 -3.04 7.36
C GLU A 108 -8.77 -3.44 7.97
N GLU A 109 -9.54 -4.31 7.32
CA GLU A 109 -10.79 -4.88 7.85
C GLU A 109 -10.52 -5.83 9.04
N ALA A 110 -9.51 -6.69 8.94
CA ALA A 110 -9.22 -7.73 9.93
C ALA A 110 -8.44 -7.23 11.16
N PHE A 111 -7.55 -6.26 10.98
CA PHE A 111 -6.64 -5.77 12.02
C PHE A 111 -7.36 -5.27 13.27
N PRO A 112 -8.39 -4.40 13.21
CA PRO A 112 -9.13 -3.97 14.40
C PRO A 112 -9.92 -5.10 15.06
N GLN A 113 -10.38 -6.10 14.30
CA GLN A 113 -11.10 -7.24 14.85
C GLN A 113 -10.18 -8.17 15.65
N LEU A 114 -8.94 -8.34 15.20
CA LEU A 114 -7.97 -9.22 15.83
C LEU A 114 -7.18 -8.55 16.96
N LEU A 115 -6.84 -7.26 16.80
CA LEU A 115 -5.91 -6.56 17.69
C LEU A 115 -6.56 -5.40 18.46
N GLY A 116 -7.81 -5.04 18.16
CA GLY A 116 -8.50 -3.91 18.82
C GLY A 116 -7.91 -2.54 18.48
N LEU A 117 -7.06 -2.45 17.45
CA LEU A 117 -6.40 -1.23 17.02
C LEU A 117 -6.72 -0.93 15.56
N PRO A 118 -6.86 0.33 15.14
CA PRO A 118 -6.97 0.65 13.72
C PRO A 118 -5.60 0.55 13.04
N VAL A 119 -5.61 0.29 11.74
CA VAL A 119 -4.44 0.40 10.87
C VAL A 119 -4.84 1.10 9.57
N ARG A 120 -3.94 1.92 9.02
CA ARG A 120 -4.14 2.60 7.74
C ARG A 120 -2.93 2.36 6.87
N SER A 121 -3.02 1.46 5.90
CA SER A 121 -1.89 1.12 5.05
C SER A 121 -1.62 2.17 3.96
N GLY A 122 -2.25 3.35 4.01
CA GLY A 122 -2.05 4.40 3.02
C GLY A 122 -2.58 4.09 1.61
N ARG A 123 -3.54 3.16 1.47
CA ARG A 123 -4.04 2.62 0.19
C ARG A 123 -4.29 3.67 -0.89
N LEU A 124 -5.15 4.65 -0.59
CA LEU A 124 -5.51 5.71 -1.52
C LEU A 124 -4.31 6.63 -1.80
N ASP A 125 -3.56 7.02 -0.78
CA ASP A 125 -2.46 7.96 -0.92
C ASP A 125 -1.31 7.42 -1.76
N SER A 126 -0.98 6.14 -1.58
CA SER A 126 0.01 5.44 -2.39
C SER A 126 -0.48 5.22 -3.83
N PHE A 127 -1.76 4.85 -3.99
CA PHE A 127 -2.38 4.74 -5.31
C PHE A 127 -2.32 6.07 -6.08
N LEU A 128 -2.73 7.18 -5.47
CA LEU A 128 -2.65 8.51 -6.07
C LEU A 128 -1.21 8.95 -6.35
N GLY A 129 -0.26 8.52 -5.51
CA GLY A 129 1.17 8.72 -5.71
C GLY A 129 1.67 8.05 -6.99
N ASP A 130 1.38 6.76 -7.16
CA ASP A 130 1.80 5.97 -8.34
C ASP A 130 1.15 6.50 -9.64
N PHE A 131 -0.07 7.04 -9.56
CA PHE A 131 -0.74 7.69 -10.69
C PHE A 131 -0.26 9.11 -11.00
N GLY A 132 0.66 9.67 -10.22
CA GLY A 132 1.21 11.02 -10.43
C GLY A 132 0.22 12.16 -10.21
N VAL A 133 -0.95 11.89 -9.62
CA VAL A 133 -2.01 12.88 -9.37
C VAL A 133 -1.52 13.96 -8.40
N ARG A 134 -0.71 13.57 -7.41
CA ARG A 134 -0.21 14.46 -6.35
C ARG A 134 0.79 15.53 -6.82
N GLU A 135 1.45 15.35 -7.96
CA GLU A 135 2.54 16.26 -8.35
C GLU A 135 2.12 17.35 -9.33
N GLY A 136 0.85 17.41 -9.76
CA GLY A 136 0.43 18.33 -10.83
C GLY A 136 1.19 18.12 -12.15
N LYS A 137 1.95 17.03 -12.25
CA LYS A 137 2.69 16.65 -13.45
C LYS A 137 1.72 15.84 -14.31
N GLU A 138 1.10 16.49 -15.29
CA GLU A 138 0.45 15.82 -16.43
C GLU A 138 1.39 14.86 -17.18
N LYS A 139 2.70 14.91 -16.89
CA LYS A 139 3.73 14.01 -17.41
C LYS A 139 4.00 12.79 -16.54
N GLY A 140 3.30 12.62 -15.41
CA GLY A 140 3.22 11.34 -14.73
C GLY A 140 2.76 10.32 -15.76
N ARG A 141 3.63 9.38 -16.11
CA ARG A 141 3.32 8.35 -17.10
C ARG A 141 2.12 7.59 -16.57
N LEU A 142 0.92 7.90 -17.09
CA LEU A 142 -0.21 6.97 -17.14
C LEU A 142 0.18 5.79 -18.05
N LYS A 143 1.23 5.07 -17.68
CA LYS A 143 1.65 3.85 -18.36
C LYS A 143 0.81 2.65 -17.91
N GLY A 144 0.01 2.82 -16.85
CA GLY A 144 -0.98 1.85 -16.41
C GLY A 144 -2.38 2.20 -16.91
N CYS A 145 -3.20 1.16 -17.13
CA CYS A 145 -4.63 1.31 -17.30
C CYS A 145 -5.22 1.97 -16.05
N VAL A 146 -5.98 3.05 -16.22
CA VAL A 146 -6.81 3.58 -15.13
C VAL A 146 -7.79 2.48 -14.72
N PRO A 147 -7.99 2.24 -13.41
CA PRO A 147 -8.89 1.19 -12.96
C PRO A 147 -10.31 1.48 -13.42
N SER A 148 -11.07 0.41 -13.65
CA SER A 148 -12.50 0.54 -13.89
C SER A 148 -13.21 1.10 -12.64
N VAL A 149 -14.43 1.61 -12.81
CA VAL A 149 -15.26 2.00 -11.65
C VAL A 149 -15.45 0.79 -10.72
N HIS A 150 -15.71 -0.38 -11.30
CA HIS A 150 -15.83 -1.62 -10.55
C HIS A 150 -14.57 -1.97 -9.74
N ASP A 151 -13.36 -1.73 -10.26
CA ASP A 151 -12.13 -1.94 -9.50
C ASP A 151 -12.08 -1.01 -8.27
N LEU A 152 -12.41 0.27 -8.44
CA LEU A 152 -12.43 1.24 -7.33
C LEU A 152 -13.45 0.85 -6.26
N GLU A 153 -14.59 0.30 -6.66
CA GLU A 153 -15.63 -0.22 -5.74
C GLU A 153 -15.13 -1.48 -5.01
N MET A 154 -14.54 -2.42 -5.74
CA MET A 154 -13.92 -3.61 -5.17
C MET A 154 -12.78 -3.27 -4.19
N TRP A 155 -12.12 -2.13 -4.38
CA TRP A 155 -11.12 -1.61 -3.46
C TRP A 155 -11.72 -0.80 -2.30
N GLY A 156 -13.02 -0.52 -2.30
CA GLY A 156 -13.69 0.18 -1.22
C GLY A 156 -13.26 1.63 -1.13
N PHE A 157 -13.03 2.28 -2.27
CA PHE A 157 -12.76 3.70 -2.34
C PHE A 157 -14.05 4.55 -2.33
N GLU A 158 -15.22 3.92 -2.47
CA GLU A 158 -16.52 4.62 -2.33
C GLU A 158 -16.83 5.06 -0.89
N ASP A 159 -16.31 4.32 0.10
CA ASP A 159 -16.59 4.50 1.53
C ASP A 159 -15.63 5.50 2.19
N ILE A 160 -14.74 6.12 1.42
CA ILE A 160 -13.78 7.09 1.95
C ILE A 160 -14.54 8.36 2.33
N ASP A 161 -14.51 8.67 3.63
CA ASP A 161 -15.18 9.81 4.25
C ASP A 161 -15.04 11.08 3.38
N PRO A 162 -16.15 11.73 2.99
CA PRO A 162 -16.14 12.90 2.12
C PRO A 162 -15.28 14.07 2.63
N GLY A 163 -14.88 14.09 3.90
CA GLY A 163 -13.95 15.07 4.47
C GLY A 163 -12.50 14.97 3.99
N VAL A 164 -12.07 13.84 3.38
CA VAL A 164 -10.69 13.64 2.92
C VAL A 164 -10.63 13.52 1.39
N ARG A 165 -10.07 14.55 0.74
CA ARG A 165 -9.55 14.54 -0.65
C ARG A 165 -10.44 13.82 -1.69
N ASN A 166 -11.74 14.10 -1.62
CA ASN A 166 -12.75 13.54 -2.52
C ASN A 166 -12.53 13.98 -3.98
N GLU A 167 -11.90 15.13 -4.22
CA GLU A 167 -11.71 15.65 -5.58
C GLU A 167 -10.79 14.77 -6.43
N ASP A 168 -9.69 14.25 -5.89
CA ASP A 168 -8.77 13.39 -6.64
C ASP A 168 -9.42 12.05 -7.02
N VAL A 169 -10.19 11.47 -6.09
CA VAL A 169 -10.98 10.25 -6.33
C VAL A 169 -12.10 10.51 -7.33
N ARG A 170 -12.80 11.65 -7.23
CA ARG A 170 -13.80 12.06 -8.23
C ARG A 170 -13.20 12.26 -9.59
N VAL A 171 -12.02 12.87 -9.68
CA VAL A 171 -11.28 13.04 -10.94
C VAL A 171 -10.93 11.68 -11.53
N LEU A 172 -10.49 10.72 -10.71
CA LEU A 172 -10.23 9.35 -11.16
C LEU A 172 -11.49 8.64 -11.63
N ILE A 173 -12.58 8.70 -10.86
CA ILE A 173 -13.88 8.09 -11.24
C ILE A 173 -14.41 8.72 -12.53
N HIS A 174 -14.34 10.04 -12.65
CA HIS A 174 -14.76 10.77 -13.84
C HIS A 174 -13.90 10.36 -15.05
N ARG A 175 -12.58 10.24 -14.88
CA ARG A 175 -11.67 9.75 -15.93
C ARG A 175 -11.99 8.31 -16.32
N ALA A 176 -12.19 7.42 -15.35
CA ALA A 176 -12.56 6.02 -15.57
C ALA A 176 -13.86 5.92 -16.39
N ARG A 177 -14.89 6.70 -16.01
CA ARG A 177 -16.16 6.78 -16.75
C ARG A 177 -15.99 7.36 -18.17
N ALA A 178 -15.12 8.35 -18.34
CA ALA A 178 -14.89 8.99 -19.63
C ALA A 178 -14.17 8.07 -20.65
N MET A 179 -13.44 7.05 -20.20
CA MET A 179 -12.77 6.09 -21.09
C MET A 179 -13.68 4.96 -21.58
N GLY A 180 -14.92 4.87 -21.06
CA GLY A 180 -15.89 3.83 -21.40
C GLY A 180 -15.53 2.48 -20.81
N ASP A 181 -16.55 1.69 -20.45
CA ASP A 181 -16.39 0.27 -20.09
C ASP A 181 -15.90 -0.48 -21.34
N VAL A 182 -14.57 -0.60 -21.50
CA VAL A 182 -13.93 -1.46 -22.51
C VAL A 182 -13.82 -2.88 -22.00
#